data_AF-A0A820R085-F1
#
_entry.id   AF-A0A820R085-F1
#
_cell.length_a   1.000
_cell.length_b   1.000
_cell.length_c   1.000
_cell.angle_alpha   90.00
_cell.angle_beta   90.00
_cell.angle_gamma   90.00
#
_symmetry.space_group_name_H-M   'P 1'
#
loop_
_entity.id
_entity.type
_entity.pdbx_description
1 polymer ?
#
loop_
_entity_poly.entity_id
_entity_poly.type
_entity_poly.pdbx_seq_one_letter_code
_entity_poly.pdbx_strand_id
1 'polypeptide(L)'
;GIGGELDCTNIIKTPIVCGIASLGLDHVKILGNTIEQIAWQKAGIFKKDVPAITVPQVPSAMDVLFERAKEKHCQLTIAPSLNHYTNYPFSLSLAGDIQEINASLAIQLVFHWLSSRAGS
;
A
#
# COMPACT_ATOMS: atom_id res chain seq x y z
N GLY A 1 3.17 -3.30 -13.68
CA GLY A 1 2.23 -2.34 -14.30
C GLY A 1 2.50 -0.97 -13.73
N ILE A 2 2.11 0.09 -14.43
CA ILE A 2 2.26 1.46 -13.92
C ILE A 2 1.30 1.66 -12.72
N GLY A 3 0.17 0.94 -12.71
CA GLY A 3 -0.72 0.71 -11.58
C GLY A 3 -1.48 1.97 -11.13
N GLY A 4 -2.76 1.86 -10.77
CA GLY A 4 -3.52 2.99 -10.23
C GLY A 4 -4.95 3.11 -10.74
N GLU A 5 -5.52 4.32 -10.65
CA GLU A 5 -6.92 4.63 -11.00
C GLU A 5 -7.29 4.14 -12.40
N LEU A 6 -6.44 4.40 -13.40
CA LEU A 6 -6.70 4.10 -14.82
C LEU A 6 -5.94 2.87 -15.34
N ASP A 7 -5.31 2.08 -14.47
CA ASP A 7 -4.55 0.91 -14.90
C ASP A 7 -5.49 -0.25 -15.25
N CYS A 8 -5.17 -0.99 -16.31
CA CYS A 8 -5.98 -2.13 -16.78
C CYS A 8 -6.07 -3.28 -15.76
N THR A 9 -5.25 -3.28 -14.71
CA THR A 9 -5.36 -4.21 -13.58
C THR A 9 -6.36 -3.78 -12.51
N ASN A 10 -6.89 -2.55 -12.54
CA ASN A 10 -7.87 -2.03 -11.58
C ASN A 10 -9.32 -2.51 -11.87
N ILE A 11 -9.48 -3.72 -12.38
CA ILE A 11 -10.76 -4.33 -12.77
C ILE A 11 -11.47 -5.05 -11.61
N ILE A 12 -10.73 -5.36 -10.54
CA ILE A 12 -11.29 -6.02 -9.35
C ILE A 12 -12.15 -5.01 -8.59
N LYS A 13 -13.46 -5.28 -8.51
CA LYS A 13 -14.44 -4.36 -7.90
C LYS A 13 -14.35 -4.33 -6.38
N THR A 14 -14.22 -5.49 -5.75
CA THR A 14 -14.25 -5.69 -4.29
C THR A 14 -13.12 -6.63 -3.86
N PRO A 15 -11.86 -6.15 -3.88
CA PRO A 15 -10.76 -6.91 -3.29
C PRO A 15 -10.96 -7.03 -1.77
N ILE A 16 -10.35 -8.05 -1.16
CA ILE A 16 -10.42 -8.25 0.29
C ILE A 16 -9.65 -7.14 1.04
N VAL A 17 -8.53 -6.70 0.46
CA VAL A 17 -7.66 -5.64 1.00
C VAL A 17 -6.86 -5.02 -0.14
N CYS A 18 -6.58 -3.72 -0.08
CA CYS A 18 -5.71 -3.00 -1.00
C CYS A 18 -4.38 -2.61 -0.33
N GLY A 19 -3.29 -2.59 -1.09
CA GLY A 19 -1.95 -2.29 -0.59
C GLY A 19 -1.20 -1.26 -1.44
N ILE A 20 -0.61 -0.24 -0.81
CA ILE A 20 0.31 0.71 -1.45
C ILE A 20 1.69 0.58 -0.80
N ALA A 21 2.64 0.04 -1.57
CA ALA A 21 4.05 -0.05 -1.18
C ALA A 21 4.73 1.33 -1.13
N SER A 22 5.97 1.38 -0.66
CA SER A 22 6.77 2.61 -0.62
C SER A 22 6.76 3.30 -1.98
N LEU A 23 6.36 4.57 -2.01
CA LEU A 23 6.33 5.39 -3.21
C LEU A 23 7.74 5.94 -3.46
N GLY A 24 8.42 5.40 -4.46
CA GLY A 24 9.76 5.84 -4.84
C GLY A 24 9.75 7.17 -5.59
N LEU A 25 10.75 8.02 -5.31
CA LEU A 25 11.08 9.21 -6.10
C LEU A 25 11.64 8.86 -7.49
N ASP A 26 11.98 7.60 -7.75
CA ASP A 26 12.54 7.15 -9.03
C ASP A 26 11.57 7.42 -10.19
N HIS A 27 10.27 7.44 -9.91
CA HIS A 27 9.23 7.80 -10.89
C HIS A 27 9.12 9.31 -11.15
N VAL A 28 9.52 10.16 -10.20
CA VAL A 28 9.51 11.64 -10.36
C VAL A 28 10.52 12.06 -11.42
N LYS A 29 11.72 11.45 -11.43
CA LYS A 29 12.79 11.77 -12.39
C LYS A 29 12.50 11.34 -13.82
N ILE A 30 11.71 10.28 -14.01
CA ILE A 30 11.43 9.70 -15.34
C ILE A 30 10.13 10.25 -15.94
N LEU A 31 9.13 10.56 -15.11
CA LEU A 31 7.79 10.94 -15.58
C LEU A 31 7.46 12.42 -15.41
N GLY A 32 8.31 13.22 -14.75
CA GLY A 32 8.06 14.65 -14.52
C GLY A 32 6.91 14.96 -13.56
N ASN A 33 6.42 13.95 -12.83
CA ASN A 33 5.27 14.05 -11.94
C ASN A 33 5.70 14.29 -10.48
N THR A 34 4.87 14.97 -9.70
CA THR A 34 5.14 15.16 -8.26
C THR A 34 4.77 13.91 -7.45
N ILE A 35 5.31 13.78 -6.23
CA ILE A 35 5.02 12.62 -5.37
C ILE A 35 3.53 12.54 -5.00
N GLU A 36 2.87 13.69 -4.88
CA GLU A 36 1.43 13.83 -4.64
C GLU A 36 0.62 13.27 -5.81
N GLN A 37 1.00 13.59 -7.05
CA GLN A 37 0.36 13.05 -8.25
C GLN A 37 0.52 11.52 -8.33
N ILE A 38 1.71 11.01 -7.99
CA ILE A 38 1.98 9.57 -7.96
C ILE A 38 1.10 8.90 -6.89
N ALA A 39 1.02 9.49 -5.68
CA ALA A 39 0.17 8.99 -4.61
C ALA A 39 -1.31 8.97 -5.04
N TRP A 40 -1.79 10.05 -5.67
CA TRP A 40 -3.17 10.17 -6.14
C TRP A 40 -3.53 9.06 -7.15
N GLN A 41 -2.66 8.83 -8.13
CA GLN A 41 -2.84 7.80 -9.15
C GLN A 41 -2.88 6.41 -8.52
N LYS A 42 -1.90 6.08 -7.67
CA LYS A 42 -1.82 4.76 -7.03
C LYS A 42 -2.95 4.51 -6.03
N ALA A 43 -3.42 5.54 -5.33
CA ALA A 43 -4.60 5.48 -4.47
C ALA A 43 -5.90 5.16 -5.22
N GLY A 44 -5.91 5.21 -6.56
CA GLY A 44 -7.08 4.81 -7.34
C GLY A 44 -7.44 3.32 -7.28
N ILE A 45 -6.59 2.50 -6.68
CA ILE A 45 -6.93 1.10 -6.36
C ILE A 45 -7.82 0.99 -5.11
N PHE A 46 -7.95 2.04 -4.29
CA PHE A 46 -8.83 2.02 -3.13
C PHE A 46 -10.29 1.84 -3.55
N LYS A 47 -10.98 0.97 -2.83
CA LYS A 47 -12.39 0.62 -3.08
C LYS A 47 -13.21 0.89 -1.84
N LYS A 48 -14.46 1.29 -2.06
CA LYS A 48 -15.42 1.57 -1.00
C LYS A 48 -15.59 0.36 -0.09
N ASP A 49 -15.58 0.61 1.22
CA ASP A 49 -15.74 -0.38 2.28
C ASP A 49 -14.66 -1.50 2.28
N VAL A 50 -13.57 -1.33 1.52
CA VAL A 50 -12.44 -2.27 1.49
C VAL A 50 -11.27 -1.69 2.27
N PRO A 51 -10.69 -2.42 3.24
CA PRO A 51 -9.52 -1.93 3.98
C PRO A 51 -8.33 -1.68 3.04
N ALA A 52 -7.62 -0.59 3.29
CA ALA A 52 -6.41 -0.21 2.61
C ALA A 52 -5.23 -0.14 3.58
N ILE A 53 -4.07 -0.57 3.11
CA ILE A 53 -2.84 -0.60 3.91
C ILE A 53 -1.72 0.06 3.10
N THR A 54 -0.98 0.94 3.74
CA THR A 54 0.24 1.54 3.18
C THR A 54 1.41 1.35 4.13
N VAL A 55 2.59 1.73 3.70
CA VAL A 55 3.77 1.92 4.55
C VAL A 55 3.97 3.41 4.84
N PRO A 56 4.86 3.80 5.78
CA PRO A 56 5.24 5.20 5.95
C PRO A 56 5.70 5.80 4.61
N GLN A 57 5.12 6.94 4.24
CA GLN A 57 5.50 7.72 3.05
C GLN A 57 6.00 9.10 3.51
N VAL A 58 6.52 9.88 2.57
CA VAL A 58 6.73 11.32 2.80
C VAL A 58 5.41 12.02 3.14
N PRO A 59 5.40 13.07 3.98
CA PRO A 59 4.17 13.69 4.47
C PRO A 59 3.15 14.07 3.39
N SER A 60 3.60 14.73 2.31
CA SER A 60 2.69 15.15 1.24
C SER A 60 2.03 13.99 0.49
N ALA A 61 2.73 12.86 0.37
CA ALA A 61 2.15 11.65 -0.18
C ALA A 61 1.16 11.00 0.78
N MET A 62 1.50 10.96 2.09
CA MET A 62 0.59 10.42 3.11
C MET A 62 -0.72 11.20 3.17
N ASP A 63 -0.67 12.53 3.10
CA ASP A 63 -1.86 13.39 3.11
C ASP A 63 -2.79 13.04 1.95
N VAL A 64 -2.24 12.93 0.73
CA VAL A 64 -3.00 12.51 -0.46
C VAL A 64 -3.61 11.11 -0.28
N LEU A 65 -2.85 10.14 0.26
CA LEU A 65 -3.39 8.80 0.49
C LEU A 65 -4.57 8.82 1.48
N PHE A 66 -4.49 9.60 2.56
CA PHE A 66 -5.58 9.73 3.52
C PHE A 66 -6.80 10.45 2.94
N GLU A 67 -6.60 11.51 2.16
CA GLU A 67 -7.68 12.20 1.45
C GLU A 67 -8.40 11.25 0.49
N ARG A 68 -7.64 10.50 -0.30
CA ARG A 68 -8.19 9.52 -1.25
C ARG A 68 -8.93 8.38 -0.56
N ALA A 69 -8.44 7.93 0.59
CA ALA A 69 -9.14 6.93 1.39
C ALA A 69 -10.49 7.46 1.90
N LYS A 70 -10.54 8.73 2.35
CA LYS A 70 -11.80 9.39 2.74
C LYS A 70 -12.76 9.52 1.55
N GLU A 71 -12.29 9.99 0.40
CA GLU A 71 -13.09 10.11 -0.83
C GLU A 71 -13.69 8.78 -1.28
N LYS A 72 -12.90 7.70 -1.18
CA LYS A 72 -13.33 6.36 -1.58
C LYS A 72 -14.10 5.64 -0.47
N HIS A 73 -14.29 6.25 0.71
CA HIS A 73 -14.92 5.63 1.88
C HIS A 73 -14.26 4.32 2.29
N CYS A 74 -12.93 4.32 2.43
CA CYS A 74 -12.19 3.20 2.97
C CYS A 74 -11.33 3.60 4.18
N GLN A 75 -11.04 2.62 5.03
CA GLN A 75 -10.11 2.79 6.13
C GLN A 75 -8.69 2.55 5.61
N LEU A 76 -7.83 3.57 5.72
CA LEU A 76 -6.40 3.44 5.46
C LEU A 76 -5.64 3.29 6.78
N THR A 77 -4.77 2.28 6.85
CA THR A 77 -3.86 2.04 7.97
C THR A 77 -2.42 1.94 7.49
N ILE A 78 -1.47 2.19 8.40
CA ILE A 78 -0.04 2.03 8.13
C ILE A 78 0.39 0.67 8.68
N ALA A 79 1.07 -0.13 7.86
CA ALA A 79 1.63 -1.41 8.28
C ALA A 79 2.64 -1.18 9.42
N PRO A 80 2.62 -2.03 10.46
CA PRO A 80 3.62 -1.95 11.52
C PRO A 80 5.02 -2.24 10.98
N SER A 81 6.04 -1.84 11.72
CA SER A 81 7.43 -2.18 11.37
C SER A 81 7.64 -3.69 11.39
N LEU A 82 8.59 -4.18 10.58
CA LEU A 82 8.88 -5.61 10.46
C LEU A 82 9.19 -6.27 11.82
N ASN A 83 9.80 -5.51 12.74
CA ASN A 83 10.10 -5.93 14.11
C ASN A 83 8.87 -6.32 14.94
N HIS A 84 7.65 -5.97 14.53
CA HIS A 84 6.44 -6.46 15.20
C HIS A 84 6.11 -7.92 14.84
N TYR A 85 6.77 -8.49 13.84
CA TYR A 85 6.54 -9.86 13.36
C TYR A 85 7.66 -10.83 13.79
N THR A 86 8.19 -10.64 15.00
CA THR A 86 9.36 -11.38 15.56
C THR A 86 9.25 -12.90 15.58
N ASN A 87 8.05 -13.47 15.44
CA ASN A 87 7.84 -14.92 15.49
C ASN A 87 8.26 -15.67 14.21
N TYR A 88 8.71 -14.97 13.17
CA TYR A 88 9.14 -15.58 11.92
C TYR A 88 10.59 -15.17 11.61
N PRO A 89 11.54 -16.11 11.55
CA PRO A 89 12.91 -15.79 11.16
C PRO A 89 12.93 -15.45 9.66
N PHE A 90 12.99 -14.15 9.34
CA PHE A 90 13.15 -13.68 7.98
C PHE A 90 14.62 -13.51 7.64
N SER A 91 15.06 -14.14 6.55
CA SER A 91 16.29 -13.78 5.85
C SER A 91 15.88 -12.99 4.61
N LEU A 92 15.98 -11.66 4.68
CA LEU A 92 15.87 -10.83 3.49
C LEU A 92 17.20 -10.96 2.74
N SER A 93 17.15 -11.56 1.54
CA SER A 93 18.32 -11.77 0.68
C SER A 93 18.82 -10.50 0.00
N LEU A 94 18.09 -9.38 0.13
CA LEU A 94 18.45 -8.06 -0.36
C LEU A 94 18.53 -7.13 0.86
N ALA A 95 19.67 -6.44 1.01
CA ALA A 95 19.87 -5.47 2.07
C ALA A 95 19.26 -4.12 1.67
N GLY A 96 18.40 -3.55 2.51
CA GLY A 96 17.88 -2.19 2.35
C GLY A 96 16.58 -1.93 3.10
N ASP A 97 16.51 -0.78 3.79
CA ASP A 97 15.38 -0.35 4.63
C ASP A 97 14.02 -0.42 3.89
N ILE A 98 14.00 -0.13 2.58
CA ILE A 98 12.78 -0.18 1.76
C ILE A 98 12.25 -1.62 1.60
N GLN A 99 13.14 -2.61 1.55
CA GLN A 99 12.72 -4.02 1.40
C GLN A 99 12.10 -4.53 2.69
N GLU A 100 12.62 -4.12 3.85
CA GLU A 100 12.00 -4.41 5.16
C GLU A 100 10.61 -3.79 5.29
N ILE A 101 10.47 -2.53 4.87
CA ILE A 101 9.21 -1.80 4.89
C ILE A 101 8.16 -2.46 3.97
N ASN A 102 8.54 -2.79 2.73
CA ASN A 102 7.64 -3.46 1.80
C ASN A 102 7.30 -4.89 2.24
N ALA A 103 8.22 -5.58 2.91
CA ALA A 103 7.95 -6.88 3.52
C ALA A 103 6.91 -6.78 4.63
N SER A 104 7.01 -5.75 5.49
CA SER A 104 6.05 -5.54 6.57
C SER A 104 4.63 -5.28 6.05
N LEU A 105 4.50 -4.57 4.93
CA LEU A 105 3.24 -4.41 4.21
C LEU A 105 2.71 -5.74 3.68
N ALA A 106 3.56 -6.53 3.01
CA ALA A 106 3.14 -7.81 2.45
C ALA A 106 2.59 -8.75 3.54
N ILE A 107 3.29 -8.81 4.68
CA ILE A 107 2.85 -9.58 5.85
C ILE A 107 1.49 -9.07 6.36
N GLN A 108 1.31 -7.76 6.51
CA GLN A 108 0.05 -7.20 7.00
C GLN A 108 -1.13 -7.49 6.06
N LEU A 109 -0.91 -7.42 4.74
CA LEU A 109 -1.93 -7.76 3.74
C LEU A 109 -2.35 -9.23 3.84
N VAL A 110 -1.38 -10.14 4.03
CA VAL A 110 -1.65 -11.56 4.25
C VAL A 110 -2.43 -11.78 5.53
N PHE A 111 -2.09 -11.11 6.63
CA PHE A 111 -2.84 -11.22 7.88
C PHE A 111 -4.30 -10.77 7.72
N HIS A 112 -4.56 -9.65 7.06
CA HIS A 112 -5.93 -9.21 6.77
C HIS A 112 -6.68 -10.23 5.92
N TRP A 113 -6.04 -10.76 4.88
CA TRP A 113 -6.64 -11.77 4.02
C TRP A 113 -6.97 -13.06 4.78
N LEU A 114 -6.03 -13.60 5.56
CA LEU A 114 -6.25 -14.80 6.38
C LEU A 114 -7.37 -14.59 7.41
N SER A 115 -7.40 -13.43 8.08
CA SER A 115 -8.42 -13.10 9.08
C SER A 115 -9.82 -13.01 8.47
N SER A 116 -9.93 -12.52 7.22
CA SER A 116 -11.20 -12.50 6.49
C SER A 116 -11.73 -13.89 6.14
N ARG A 117 -10.86 -14.90 6.10
CA ARG A 117 -11.20 -16.31 5.80
C ARG A 117 -11.39 -17.18 7.03
N ALA A 118 -10.81 -16.81 8.16
CA ALA A 118 -10.99 -17.55 9.43
C ALA A 118 -12.35 -17.24 10.10
N GLY A 119 -13.03 -16.18 9.66
CA GLY A 119 -14.36 -15.77 10.13
C GLY A 119 -15.55 -16.25 9.28
N SER A 120 -15.36 -17.23 8.38
CA SER A 120 -16.43 -17.84 7.55
C SER A 120 -16.73 -19.28 7.94
#